data_AF-A0A7S3I6Z2-F1
#
_entry.id   AF-A0A7S3I6Z2-F1
#
_cell.length_a   1.000
_cell.length_b   1.000
_cell.length_c   1.000
_cell.angle_alpha   90.00
_cell.angle_beta   90.00
_cell.angle_gamma   90.00
#
_symmetry.space_group_name_H-M   'P 1'
#
loop_
_entity.id
_entity.type
_entity.pdbx_description
1 polymer ?
#
loop_
_entity_poly.entity_id
_entity_poly.type
_entity_poly.pdbx_seq_one_letter_code
_entity_poly.pdbx_strand_id
1 'polypeptide(L)'
;ASPRLAEMLLATLQCAGLLLGSPAIVARRAPVAALSATDSAFGASHTSFYTDAVKKDSYATLEDVLSEKMADEDLRAVIKTMFDACGTITEALRTELVTVAENQASVFGDVQLGVDVLADNLMWEVCKTDPLIKNGASEEEPEVREMHDDGKFCICWDPLDGSSIVDNNWAVGTIIGVWGAKTGIIGATGRDQVTSLVALYGPRTTTFVALDDGVYEFTYKANGYNGWVCSREQ
;
A
#
# COMPACT_ATOMS: atom_id res chain seq x y z
N ALA A 1 -59.09 12.00 -3.80
CA ALA A 1 -59.81 11.85 -2.52
C ALA A 1 -58.83 11.38 -1.46
N SER A 2 -58.88 11.97 -0.28
CA SER A 2 -57.99 11.74 0.89
C SER A 2 -58.88 11.53 2.14
N PRO A 3 -58.39 11.47 3.40
CA PRO A 3 -57.16 10.88 3.97
C PRO A 3 -57.46 10.01 5.24
N ARG A 4 -56.41 9.52 5.93
CA ARG A 4 -56.22 9.25 7.39
C ARG A 4 -54.86 8.54 7.58
N LEU A 5 -53.89 8.89 8.42
CA LEU A 5 -53.67 9.91 9.49
C LEU A 5 -54.26 9.67 10.91
N ALA A 6 -53.32 9.35 11.83
CA ALA A 6 -53.00 9.99 13.12
C ALA A 6 -53.68 9.58 14.46
N GLU A 7 -52.89 9.84 15.54
CA GLU A 7 -53.16 9.84 17.01
C GLU A 7 -53.26 8.46 17.71
N MET A 8 -52.54 8.07 18.79
CA MET A 8 -51.77 8.72 19.90
C MET A 8 -52.60 9.16 21.13
N LEU A 9 -52.58 8.39 22.24
CA LEU A 9 -52.37 8.91 23.62
C LEU A 9 -52.25 7.87 24.76
N LEU A 10 -51.35 8.18 25.71
CA LEU A 10 -51.41 8.07 27.19
C LEU A 10 -51.68 6.74 27.95
N ALA A 11 -50.71 6.39 28.81
CA ALA A 11 -50.96 6.12 30.24
C ALA A 11 -49.65 6.28 31.06
N THR A 12 -49.54 7.37 31.83
CA THR A 12 -48.45 7.62 32.79
C THR A 12 -48.84 7.17 34.19
N LEU A 13 -47.91 6.59 34.97
CA LEU A 13 -48.00 6.62 36.44
C LEU A 13 -46.61 6.79 37.06
N GLN A 14 -46.42 7.89 37.78
CA GLN A 14 -45.26 8.13 38.64
C GLN A 14 -45.49 7.53 40.03
N CYS A 15 -44.42 7.06 40.67
CA CYS A 15 -44.32 7.13 42.13
C CYS A 15 -42.85 7.28 42.52
N ALA A 16 -42.58 8.11 43.53
CA ALA A 16 -41.23 8.54 43.90
C ALA A 16 -40.85 8.09 45.33
N GLY A 17 -39.53 8.02 45.60
CA GLY A 17 -39.01 8.44 46.91
C GLY A 17 -38.26 7.42 47.78
N LEU A 18 -37.01 7.78 48.09
CA LEU A 18 -36.25 7.55 49.35
C LEU A 18 -35.79 6.14 49.78
N LEU A 19 -34.50 5.89 49.52
CA LEU A 19 -33.39 5.84 50.50
C LEU A 19 -33.35 4.85 51.71
N LEU A 20 -32.18 4.18 51.78
CA LEU A 20 -31.41 3.71 52.96
C LEU A 20 -31.79 2.39 53.66
N GLY A 21 -30.81 1.47 53.74
CA GLY A 21 -30.84 0.31 54.65
C GLY A 21 -29.95 -0.88 54.26
N SER A 22 -28.62 -0.77 54.36
CA SER A 22 -27.71 -1.92 54.15
C SER A 22 -27.44 -2.71 55.45
N PRO A 23 -27.55 -4.05 55.46
CA PRO A 23 -26.83 -4.90 56.41
C PRO A 23 -25.48 -5.34 55.83
N ALA A 24 -24.41 -5.26 56.63
CA ALA A 24 -23.09 -5.69 56.22
C ALA A 24 -22.96 -7.21 56.17
N ILE A 25 -22.50 -7.78 55.05
CA ILE A 25 -22.10 -9.18 54.95
C ILE A 25 -20.57 -9.25 54.91
N VAL A 26 -19.99 -9.91 55.92
CA VAL A 26 -18.55 -10.12 56.05
C VAL A 26 -18.09 -11.20 55.06
N ALA A 27 -17.57 -10.78 53.92
CA ALA A 27 -16.87 -11.67 52.99
C ALA A 27 -15.47 -12.00 53.55
N ARG A 28 -15.22 -13.28 53.87
CA ARG A 28 -13.89 -13.76 54.25
C ARG A 28 -12.92 -13.58 53.08
N ARG A 29 -11.80 -12.89 53.29
CA ARG A 29 -10.67 -12.92 52.35
C ARG A 29 -10.12 -14.34 52.25
N ALA A 30 -10.15 -14.93 51.06
CA ALA A 30 -9.27 -16.05 50.73
C ALA A 30 -7.80 -15.56 50.74
N PRO A 31 -6.82 -16.42 51.08
CA PRO A 31 -5.42 -16.04 51.00
C PRO A 31 -5.05 -15.81 49.53
N VAL A 32 -4.44 -14.66 49.25
CA VAL A 32 -3.82 -14.40 47.95
C VAL A 32 -2.60 -15.32 47.85
N ALA A 33 -2.65 -16.30 46.94
CA ALA A 33 -1.46 -17.06 46.58
C ALA A 33 -0.44 -16.06 46.03
N ALA A 34 0.76 -16.02 46.63
CA ALA A 34 1.83 -15.17 46.14
C ALA A 34 2.21 -15.63 44.73
N LEU A 35 1.95 -14.79 43.73
CA LEU A 35 2.48 -15.01 42.39
C LEU A 35 4.00 -15.03 42.49
N SER A 36 4.61 -16.15 42.12
CA SER A 36 6.06 -16.20 41.90
C SER A 36 6.45 -15.19 40.83
N ALA A 37 7.56 -14.51 41.04
CA ALA A 37 8.10 -13.58 40.07
C ALA A 37 8.44 -14.26 38.73
N THR A 38 8.64 -13.42 37.71
CA THR A 38 9.03 -13.76 36.33
C THR A 38 7.99 -14.51 35.50
N ASP A 39 6.97 -13.78 35.07
CA ASP A 39 6.42 -13.99 33.73
C ASP A 39 6.36 -12.63 33.01
N SER A 40 7.39 -12.34 32.19
CA SER A 40 7.51 -11.07 31.47
C SER A 40 6.70 -11.03 30.17
N ALA A 41 5.81 -12.03 29.96
CA ALA A 41 5.01 -12.19 28.74
C ALA A 41 3.57 -11.64 28.84
N PHE A 42 3.27 -10.79 29.84
CA PHE A 42 1.95 -10.17 29.95
C PHE A 42 1.70 -9.11 28.85
N GLY A 43 1.33 -9.57 27.65
CA GLY A 43 0.89 -8.73 26.52
C GLY A 43 1.33 -9.21 25.13
N ALA A 44 2.33 -10.09 25.02
CA ALA A 44 2.83 -10.59 23.74
C ALA A 44 2.37 -12.05 23.52
N SER A 45 1.11 -12.23 23.14
CA SER A 45 0.54 -13.57 22.90
C SER A 45 1.18 -14.26 21.68
N HIS A 46 1.27 -15.60 21.75
CA HIS A 46 1.90 -16.51 20.79
C HIS A 46 1.26 -16.58 19.38
N THR A 47 0.56 -15.53 18.97
CA THR A 47 -0.12 -15.35 17.67
C THR A 47 0.53 -14.27 16.80
N SER A 48 1.46 -13.50 17.37
CA SER A 48 2.13 -12.39 16.69
C SER A 48 3.42 -12.85 16.03
N PHE A 49 3.49 -12.78 14.70
CA PHE A 49 4.76 -12.87 13.96
C PHE A 49 5.53 -11.56 14.14
N TYR A 50 6.34 -11.48 15.19
CA TYR A 50 7.29 -10.38 15.36
C TYR A 50 8.47 -10.53 14.38
N THR A 51 9.14 -9.42 14.08
CA THR A 51 10.30 -9.43 13.19
C THR A 51 11.57 -9.75 13.98
N ASP A 52 12.33 -10.76 13.52
CA ASP A 52 13.67 -11.08 14.06
C ASP A 52 14.77 -10.16 13.49
N ALA A 53 14.40 -9.16 12.68
CA ALA A 53 15.34 -8.27 12.02
C ALA A 53 16.08 -7.37 13.04
N VAL A 54 17.40 -7.57 13.14
CA VAL A 54 18.28 -6.74 13.98
C VAL A 54 18.61 -5.44 13.24
N LYS A 55 18.58 -4.31 13.95
CA LYS A 55 18.98 -3.01 13.41
C LYS A 55 20.44 -3.05 12.93
N LYS A 56 20.68 -2.73 11.65
CA LYS A 56 22.01 -2.51 11.08
C LYS A 56 22.47 -1.08 11.38
N ASP A 57 23.78 -0.84 11.46
CA ASP A 57 24.35 0.52 11.64
C ASP A 57 24.14 1.39 10.39
N SER A 58 24.14 0.77 9.21
CA SER A 58 23.80 1.36 7.91
C SER A 58 23.01 0.37 7.06
N TYR A 59 22.36 0.89 6.02
CA TYR A 59 21.61 0.13 5.02
C TYR A 59 22.08 0.59 3.64
N ALA A 60 22.20 -0.33 2.69
CA ALA A 60 22.59 0.00 1.31
C ALA A 60 21.49 0.83 0.62
N THR A 61 21.89 1.76 -0.24
CA THR A 61 20.94 2.54 -1.06
C THR A 61 20.38 1.71 -2.20
N LEU A 62 19.35 2.21 -2.88
CA LEU A 62 18.86 1.62 -4.12
C LEU A 62 19.97 1.53 -5.17
N GLU A 63 20.73 2.61 -5.35
CA GLU A 63 21.84 2.70 -6.30
C GLU A 63 22.94 1.67 -6.00
N ASP A 64 23.33 1.51 -4.73
CA ASP A 64 24.33 0.50 -4.33
C ASP A 64 23.86 -0.91 -4.71
N VAL A 65 22.64 -1.29 -4.31
CA VAL A 65 22.11 -2.64 -4.56
C VAL A 65 21.89 -2.89 -6.04
N LEU A 66 21.32 -1.93 -6.78
CA LEU A 66 21.18 -2.07 -8.24
C LEU A 66 22.55 -2.24 -8.91
N SER A 67 23.57 -1.49 -8.49
CA SER A 67 24.92 -1.59 -9.07
C SER A 67 25.56 -2.98 -8.91
N GLU A 68 25.23 -3.69 -7.83
CA GLU A 68 25.75 -5.03 -7.53
C GLU A 68 24.86 -6.16 -8.10
N LYS A 69 23.53 -5.97 -8.07
CA LYS A 69 22.52 -7.05 -8.23
C LYS A 69 21.76 -7.02 -9.55
N MET A 70 22.01 -6.04 -10.41
CA MET A 70 21.39 -5.94 -11.74
C MET A 70 22.46 -5.59 -12.78
N ALA A 71 22.66 -6.48 -13.75
CA ALA A 71 23.72 -6.35 -14.76
C ALA A 71 23.37 -5.36 -15.89
N ASP A 72 22.10 -5.23 -16.25
CA ASP A 72 21.64 -4.35 -17.34
C ASP A 72 21.55 -2.88 -16.87
N GLU A 73 22.43 -2.03 -17.41
CA GLU A 73 22.51 -0.60 -17.07
C GLU A 73 21.24 0.20 -17.41
N ASP A 74 20.58 -0.11 -18.52
CA ASP A 74 19.36 0.57 -18.92
C ASP A 74 18.20 0.12 -18.01
N LEU A 75 18.16 -1.16 -17.64
CA LEU A 75 17.14 -1.68 -16.72
C LEU A 75 17.30 -1.10 -15.31
N ARG A 76 18.53 -0.89 -14.83
CA ARG A 76 18.79 -0.16 -13.57
C ARG A 76 18.22 1.26 -13.60
N ALA A 77 18.37 1.96 -14.72
CA ALA A 77 17.82 3.30 -14.89
C ALA A 77 16.28 3.27 -14.82
N VAL A 78 15.62 2.38 -15.58
CA VAL A 78 14.16 2.22 -15.54
C VAL A 78 13.65 1.84 -14.15
N ILE A 79 14.30 0.89 -13.45
CA ILE A 79 13.93 0.54 -12.08
C ILE A 79 14.01 1.77 -11.18
N LYS A 80 15.10 2.55 -11.25
CA LYS A 80 15.23 3.79 -10.48
C LYS A 80 14.11 4.79 -10.82
N THR A 81 13.77 4.98 -12.10
CA THR A 81 12.65 5.82 -12.52
C THR A 81 11.32 5.37 -11.89
N MET A 82 11.03 4.05 -11.88
CA MET A 82 9.82 3.50 -11.25
C MET A 82 9.81 3.70 -9.72
N PHE A 83 10.97 3.57 -9.08
CA PHE A 83 11.14 3.84 -7.65
C PHE A 83 10.92 5.32 -7.30
N ASP A 84 11.42 6.25 -8.12
CA ASP A 84 11.17 7.68 -7.94
C ASP A 84 9.67 8.03 -8.16
N ALA A 85 9.01 7.36 -9.11
CA ALA A 85 7.56 7.48 -9.34
C ALA A 85 6.75 7.01 -8.12
N CYS A 86 7.03 5.82 -7.58
CA CYS A 86 6.40 5.28 -6.37
C CYS A 86 6.64 6.18 -5.13
N GLY A 87 7.80 6.83 -5.07
CA GLY A 87 8.13 7.80 -4.02
C GLY A 87 7.28 9.07 -4.12
N THR A 88 6.97 9.51 -5.35
CA THR A 88 6.11 10.67 -5.59
C THR A 88 4.63 10.35 -5.34
N ILE A 89 4.15 9.18 -5.77
CA ILE A 89 2.81 8.66 -5.43
C ILE A 89 2.63 8.58 -3.91
N THR A 90 3.65 8.10 -3.18
CA THR A 90 3.64 8.07 -1.70
C THR A 90 3.42 9.44 -1.07
N GLU A 91 4.06 10.50 -1.57
CA GLU A 91 3.86 11.83 -0.98
C GLU A 91 2.49 12.41 -1.36
N ALA A 92 2.01 12.18 -2.59
CA ALA A 92 0.67 12.59 -3.00
C ALA A 92 -0.42 11.94 -2.14
N LEU A 93 -0.37 10.61 -1.94
CA LEU A 93 -1.31 9.86 -1.08
C LEU A 93 -1.32 10.33 0.39
N ARG A 94 -0.26 11.02 0.85
CA ARG A 94 -0.17 11.57 2.22
C ARG A 94 -0.72 12.99 2.35
N THR A 95 -0.90 13.70 1.25
CA THR A 95 -1.30 15.13 1.27
C THR A 95 -2.64 15.38 0.59
N GLU A 96 -3.00 14.58 -0.42
CA GLU A 96 -4.24 14.72 -1.16
C GLU A 96 -5.44 14.15 -0.40
N LEU A 97 -6.62 14.69 -0.69
CA LEU A 97 -7.89 14.16 -0.18
C LEU A 97 -8.43 13.11 -1.14
N VAL A 98 -8.84 11.96 -0.61
CA VAL A 98 -9.59 10.96 -1.37
C VAL A 98 -10.93 11.57 -1.75
N THR A 99 -11.10 11.82 -3.05
CA THR A 99 -12.32 12.38 -3.63
C THR A 99 -12.74 11.54 -4.82
N VAL A 100 -14.02 11.58 -5.17
CA VAL A 100 -14.56 10.92 -6.36
C VAL A 100 -14.15 11.71 -7.61
N ALA A 101 -13.58 11.05 -8.62
CA ALA A 101 -13.19 11.72 -9.87
C ALA A 101 -14.43 12.23 -10.64
N GLU A 102 -14.30 13.40 -11.28
CA GLU A 102 -15.44 14.09 -11.92
C GLU A 102 -16.02 13.35 -13.15
N ASN A 103 -15.24 12.48 -13.79
CA ASN A 103 -15.62 11.71 -14.98
C ASN A 103 -15.55 10.20 -14.70
N GLN A 104 -16.66 9.62 -14.25
CA GLN A 104 -16.72 8.20 -13.89
C GLN A 104 -17.08 7.28 -15.06
N ALA A 105 -16.10 6.48 -15.50
CA ALA A 105 -16.29 5.10 -15.95
C ALA A 105 -14.91 4.47 -16.23
N SER A 106 -14.29 3.82 -15.24
CA SER A 106 -13.17 2.91 -15.55
C SER A 106 -13.69 1.75 -16.39
N VAL A 107 -12.88 1.23 -17.31
CA VAL A 107 -13.28 0.17 -18.26
C VAL A 107 -13.70 -1.11 -17.53
N PHE A 108 -13.20 -1.31 -16.31
CA PHE A 108 -13.49 -2.46 -15.44
C PHE A 108 -14.70 -2.27 -14.51
N GLY A 109 -15.31 -1.07 -14.49
CA GLY A 109 -16.60 -0.81 -13.85
C GLY A 109 -16.56 -0.20 -12.45
N ASP A 110 -15.36 0.11 -11.93
CA ASP A 110 -15.19 0.73 -10.62
C ASP A 110 -15.31 2.26 -10.65
N VAL A 111 -15.55 2.83 -9.46
CA VAL A 111 -15.57 4.28 -9.23
C VAL A 111 -14.14 4.78 -9.10
N GLN A 112 -13.65 5.42 -10.16
CA GLN A 112 -12.33 6.03 -10.15
C GLN A 112 -12.23 7.14 -9.10
N LEU A 113 -11.23 7.08 -8.24
CA LEU A 113 -10.92 8.09 -7.24
C LEU A 113 -9.90 9.08 -7.81
N GLY A 114 -9.91 10.31 -7.30
CA GLY A 114 -8.95 11.34 -7.72
C GLY A 114 -7.48 10.95 -7.47
N VAL A 115 -7.23 10.05 -6.51
CA VAL A 115 -5.91 9.48 -6.23
C VAL A 115 -5.47 8.43 -7.25
N ASP A 116 -6.41 7.65 -7.81
CA ASP A 116 -6.13 6.65 -8.85
C ASP A 116 -5.75 7.37 -10.15
N VAL A 117 -6.59 8.36 -10.54
CA VAL A 117 -6.32 9.27 -11.66
C VAL A 117 -4.97 9.97 -11.51
N LEU A 118 -4.62 10.41 -10.30
CA LEU A 118 -3.33 11.07 -10.04
C LEU A 118 -2.16 10.10 -10.23
N ALA A 119 -2.24 8.90 -9.66
CA ALA A 119 -1.20 7.87 -9.78
C ALA A 119 -1.02 7.44 -11.24
N ASP A 120 -2.11 7.25 -11.99
CA ASP A 120 -2.04 6.86 -13.39
C ASP A 120 -1.45 7.95 -14.29
N ASN A 121 -1.91 9.20 -14.14
CA ASN A 121 -1.34 10.34 -14.87
C ASN A 121 0.16 10.48 -14.59
N LEU A 122 0.60 10.27 -13.35
CA LEU A 122 2.01 10.30 -13.00
C LEU A 122 2.80 9.20 -13.71
N MET A 123 2.29 7.97 -13.73
CA MET A 123 2.92 6.84 -14.44
C MET A 123 2.96 7.08 -15.95
N TRP A 124 1.92 7.66 -16.55
CA TRP A 124 1.93 8.07 -17.96
C TRP A 124 2.96 9.17 -18.25
N GLU A 125 3.06 10.21 -17.42
CA GLU A 125 4.08 11.25 -17.62
C GLU A 125 5.51 10.71 -17.47
N VAL A 126 5.74 9.78 -16.54
CA VAL A 126 7.00 9.02 -16.43
C VAL A 126 7.27 8.23 -17.72
N CYS A 127 6.29 7.49 -18.24
CA CYS A 127 6.43 6.71 -19.46
C CYS A 127 6.68 7.56 -20.72
N LYS A 128 6.16 8.80 -20.77
CA LYS A 128 6.38 9.77 -21.86
C LYS A 128 7.73 10.50 -21.79
N THR A 129 8.42 10.45 -20.64
CA THR A 129 9.63 11.25 -20.38
C THR A 129 10.90 10.42 -20.27
N ASP A 130 10.82 9.14 -19.89
CA ASP A 130 11.96 8.23 -19.88
C ASP A 130 12.14 7.56 -21.28
N PRO A 131 13.19 7.93 -22.05
CA PRO A 131 13.40 7.45 -23.42
C PRO A 131 13.68 5.95 -23.51
N LEU A 132 13.88 5.24 -22.39
CA LEU A 132 14.05 3.79 -22.37
C LEU A 132 12.72 3.04 -22.48
N ILE A 133 11.57 3.71 -22.31
CA ILE A 133 10.23 3.10 -22.33
C ILE A 133 9.66 3.16 -23.75
N LYS A 134 9.58 2.02 -24.45
CA LYS A 134 8.93 1.94 -25.77
C LYS A 134 7.42 2.00 -25.68
N ASN A 135 6.83 1.15 -24.84
CA ASN A 135 5.38 1.03 -24.71
C ASN A 135 4.94 1.08 -23.24
N GLY A 136 3.79 1.71 -22.98
CA GLY A 136 3.09 1.69 -21.70
C GLY A 136 1.67 1.12 -21.84
N ALA A 137 1.14 0.55 -20.76
CA ALA A 137 -0.28 0.21 -20.62
C ALA A 137 -0.67 0.26 -19.13
N SER A 138 -1.84 0.84 -18.84
CA SER A 138 -2.38 0.94 -17.48
C SER A 138 -3.53 -0.04 -17.29
N GLU A 139 -3.85 -0.38 -16.05
CA GLU A 139 -5.14 -0.97 -15.68
C GLU A 139 -6.30 -0.06 -16.09
N GLU A 140 -6.19 1.25 -15.84
CA GLU A 140 -7.26 2.23 -16.11
C GLU A 140 -7.45 2.52 -17.61
N GLU A 141 -6.36 2.40 -18.37
CA GLU A 141 -6.31 2.58 -19.82
C GLU A 141 -5.58 1.38 -20.47
N PRO A 142 -6.25 0.23 -20.66
CA PRO A 142 -5.64 -1.06 -21.04
C PRO A 142 -5.19 -1.15 -22.51
N GLU A 143 -5.26 -0.05 -23.26
CA GLU A 143 -4.71 0.03 -24.61
C GLU A 143 -3.19 0.27 -24.55
N VAL A 144 -2.40 -0.62 -25.16
CA VAL A 144 -0.95 -0.44 -25.26
C VAL A 144 -0.64 0.77 -26.13
N ARG A 145 0.09 1.75 -25.58
CA ARG A 145 0.51 2.98 -26.25
C ARG A 145 2.02 3.03 -26.41
N GLU A 146 2.47 3.41 -27.60
CA GLU A 146 3.89 3.68 -27.86
C GLU A 146 4.26 5.08 -27.36
N MET A 147 5.34 5.17 -26.59
CA MET A 147 5.92 6.40 -26.05
C MET A 147 7.15 6.83 -26.87
N HIS A 148 8.07 5.89 -27.11
CA HIS A 148 9.36 6.13 -27.77
C HIS A 148 9.75 4.96 -28.70
N ASP A 149 9.87 5.19 -30.01
CA ASP A 149 10.14 4.08 -30.95
C ASP A 149 11.45 3.33 -30.64
N ASP A 150 12.53 4.05 -30.29
CA ASP A 150 13.83 3.48 -29.92
C ASP A 150 13.91 2.94 -28.47
N GLY A 151 12.80 2.92 -27.73
CA GLY A 151 12.75 2.44 -26.34
C GLY A 151 13.14 0.96 -26.20
N LYS A 152 13.76 0.61 -25.07
CA LYS A 152 14.30 -0.73 -24.79
C LYS A 152 13.35 -1.64 -24.00
N PHE A 153 12.40 -1.06 -23.27
CA PHE A 153 11.49 -1.79 -22.39
C PHE A 153 10.02 -1.47 -22.68
N CYS A 154 9.12 -2.33 -22.24
CA CYS A 154 7.69 -2.09 -22.23
C CYS A 154 7.18 -2.32 -20.81
N ILE A 155 6.33 -1.42 -20.32
CA ILE A 155 5.87 -1.42 -18.94
C ILE A 155 4.35 -1.56 -18.93
N CYS A 156 3.83 -2.40 -18.03
CA CYS A 156 2.44 -2.38 -17.61
C CYS A 156 2.36 -2.06 -16.13
N TRP A 157 1.35 -1.30 -15.72
CA TRP A 157 1.13 -1.00 -14.32
C TRP A 157 -0.34 -1.06 -13.92
N ASP A 158 -0.57 -1.45 -12.68
CA ASP A 158 -1.74 -1.04 -11.91
C ASP A 158 -1.31 0.18 -11.08
N PRO A 159 -1.89 1.38 -11.31
CA PRO A 159 -1.47 2.59 -10.65
C PRO A 159 -1.80 2.59 -9.14
N LEU A 160 -2.92 2.00 -8.72
CA LEU A 160 -3.34 1.93 -7.32
C LEU A 160 -4.22 0.71 -6.99
N ASP A 161 -3.61 -0.47 -6.93
CA ASP A 161 -4.22 -1.71 -6.43
C ASP A 161 -4.79 -1.48 -5.02
N GLY A 162 -6.05 -1.87 -4.84
CA GLY A 162 -6.80 -1.63 -3.61
C GLY A 162 -7.38 -0.21 -3.46
N SER A 163 -7.50 0.59 -4.53
CA SER A 163 -8.19 1.90 -4.53
C SER A 163 -9.49 1.90 -3.71
N SER A 164 -10.34 0.87 -3.86
CA SER A 164 -11.59 0.67 -3.10
C SER A 164 -11.48 0.66 -1.56
N ILE A 165 -10.28 0.46 -0.99
CA ILE A 165 -10.00 0.51 0.45
C ILE A 165 -9.11 1.70 0.88
N VAL A 166 -8.74 2.61 -0.05
CA VAL A 166 -7.87 3.76 0.25
C VAL A 166 -8.54 4.76 1.21
N ASP A 167 -9.84 5.01 1.08
CA ASP A 167 -10.63 5.89 1.97
C ASP A 167 -10.69 5.35 3.42
N ASN A 168 -10.62 4.03 3.58
CA ASN A 168 -10.51 3.38 4.90
C ASN A 168 -9.10 3.52 5.52
N ASN A 169 -8.16 4.18 4.83
CA ASN A 169 -6.75 4.33 5.23
C ASN A 169 -6.06 2.98 5.46
N TRP A 170 -6.37 2.00 4.61
CA TRP A 170 -5.69 0.70 4.57
C TRP A 170 -4.48 0.76 3.63
N ALA A 171 -3.65 -0.29 3.65
CA ALA A 171 -2.53 -0.38 2.74
C ALA A 171 -3.02 -0.70 1.32
N VAL A 172 -2.55 0.09 0.35
CA VAL A 172 -2.79 -0.02 -1.10
C VAL A 172 -1.43 -0.09 -1.82
N GLY A 173 -1.37 -0.26 -3.14
CA GLY A 173 -0.08 -0.39 -3.82
C GLY A 173 -0.06 -0.06 -5.31
N THR A 174 1.14 0.03 -5.88
CA THR A 174 1.34 0.08 -7.35
C THR A 174 2.02 -1.20 -7.77
N ILE A 175 1.49 -1.88 -8.79
CA ILE A 175 2.07 -3.12 -9.34
C ILE A 175 2.66 -2.78 -10.71
N ILE A 176 3.90 -3.18 -10.97
CA ILE A 176 4.60 -2.86 -12.23
C ILE A 176 5.24 -4.13 -12.81
N GLY A 177 4.93 -4.45 -14.06
CA GLY A 177 5.60 -5.48 -14.85
C GLY A 177 6.43 -4.85 -15.97
N VAL A 178 7.66 -5.33 -16.17
CA VAL A 178 8.56 -4.82 -17.22
C VAL A 178 9.01 -5.95 -18.13
N TRP A 179 8.88 -5.74 -19.44
CA TRP A 179 9.32 -6.65 -20.51
C TRP A 179 10.35 -5.96 -21.39
N GLY A 180 11.21 -6.73 -22.07
CA GLY A 180 12.07 -6.19 -23.13
C GLY A 180 11.26 -5.85 -24.39
N ALA A 181 11.59 -4.75 -25.07
CA ALA A 181 10.86 -4.25 -26.25
C ALA A 181 10.77 -5.25 -27.42
N LYS A 182 11.69 -6.23 -27.48
CA LYS A 182 11.64 -7.32 -28.48
C LYS A 182 10.54 -8.35 -28.21
N THR A 183 10.21 -8.58 -26.94
CA THR A 183 9.08 -9.42 -26.54
C THR A 183 7.78 -8.61 -26.61
N GLY A 184 7.83 -7.36 -26.13
CA GLY A 184 6.66 -6.51 -25.99
C GLY A 184 5.72 -7.00 -24.88
N ILE A 185 4.50 -6.46 -24.89
CA ILE A 185 3.43 -6.79 -23.92
C ILE A 185 2.48 -7.83 -24.52
N ILE A 186 1.97 -7.58 -25.73
CA ILE A 186 0.93 -8.41 -26.35
C ILE A 186 1.52 -9.75 -26.80
N GLY A 187 1.01 -10.85 -26.21
CA GLY A 187 1.46 -12.21 -26.49
C GLY A 187 2.66 -12.67 -25.65
N ALA A 188 3.22 -11.79 -24.82
CA ALA A 188 4.22 -12.17 -23.82
C ALA A 188 3.58 -12.96 -22.67
N THR A 189 4.39 -13.75 -21.98
CA THR A 189 4.02 -14.42 -20.73
C THR A 189 4.70 -13.76 -19.53
N GLY A 190 4.29 -14.11 -18.31
CA GLY A 190 4.99 -13.68 -17.10
C GLY A 190 6.44 -14.19 -17.00
N ARG A 191 6.83 -15.21 -17.78
CA ARG A 191 8.24 -15.68 -17.85
C ARG A 191 9.12 -14.82 -18.74
N ASP A 192 8.54 -13.93 -19.52
CA ASP A 192 9.25 -13.03 -20.43
C ASP A 192 9.48 -11.63 -19.81
N GLN A 193 9.05 -11.43 -18.56
CA GLN A 193 9.39 -10.24 -17.78
C GLN A 193 10.90 -10.21 -17.50
N VAL A 194 11.49 -9.02 -17.58
CA VAL A 194 12.89 -8.76 -17.20
C VAL A 194 13.00 -8.27 -15.76
N THR A 195 11.95 -7.67 -15.21
CA THR A 195 11.79 -7.36 -13.78
C THR A 195 10.31 -7.10 -13.48
N SER A 196 9.97 -7.06 -12.19
CA SER A 196 8.69 -6.60 -11.68
C SER A 196 8.87 -5.90 -10.34
N LEU A 197 7.98 -4.95 -10.06
CA LEU A 197 7.95 -4.19 -8.81
C LEU A 197 6.56 -4.24 -8.19
N VAL A 198 6.51 -4.24 -6.86
CA VAL A 198 5.28 -3.98 -6.09
C VAL A 198 5.61 -2.97 -5.01
N ALA A 199 5.07 -1.75 -5.13
CA ALA A 199 5.11 -0.74 -4.09
C ALA A 199 3.89 -0.91 -3.18
N LEU A 200 4.09 -0.87 -1.87
CA LEU A 200 3.05 -0.94 -0.85
C LEU A 200 3.04 0.38 -0.08
N TYR A 201 1.92 1.11 -0.18
CA TYR A 201 1.66 2.38 0.48
C TYR A 201 0.82 2.13 1.74
N GLY A 202 1.47 2.06 2.90
CA GLY A 202 0.81 1.95 4.19
C GLY A 202 1.42 2.93 5.22
N PRO A 203 1.40 2.59 6.53
CA PRO A 203 2.07 3.38 7.57
C PRO A 203 3.58 3.60 7.33
N ARG A 204 4.18 2.77 6.48
CA ARG A 204 5.47 2.97 5.82
C ARG A 204 5.28 2.61 4.34
N THR A 205 6.05 3.23 3.46
CA THR A 205 6.13 2.77 2.06
C THR A 205 7.28 1.79 1.92
N THR A 206 6.98 0.61 1.37
CA THR A 206 7.98 -0.40 1.02
C THR A 206 7.77 -0.86 -0.42
N THR A 207 8.85 -0.98 -1.19
CA THR A 207 8.80 -1.50 -2.57
C THR A 207 9.63 -2.78 -2.66
N PHE A 208 9.01 -3.81 -3.22
CA PHE A 208 9.66 -5.07 -3.58
C PHE A 208 10.06 -5.01 -5.06
N VAL A 209 11.25 -5.50 -5.40
CA VAL A 209 11.73 -5.60 -6.78
C VAL A 209 12.47 -6.91 -7.01
N ALA A 210 12.23 -7.54 -8.16
CA ALA A 210 13.01 -8.69 -8.63
C ALA A 210 14.27 -8.23 -9.37
N LEU A 211 15.43 -8.67 -8.89
CA LEU A 211 16.76 -8.43 -9.50
C LEU A 211 17.36 -9.76 -9.99
N ASP A 212 18.58 -9.75 -10.53
CA ASP A 212 19.17 -10.94 -11.19
C ASP A 212 19.35 -12.15 -10.25
N ASP A 213 19.56 -11.91 -8.94
CA ASP A 213 19.85 -12.96 -7.95
C ASP A 213 18.76 -13.20 -6.89
N GLY A 214 17.68 -12.40 -6.86
CA GLY A 214 16.64 -12.53 -5.83
C GLY A 214 15.62 -11.39 -5.77
N VAL A 215 14.89 -11.31 -4.65
CA VAL A 215 13.89 -10.26 -4.39
C VAL A 215 14.36 -9.38 -3.22
N TYR A 216 14.28 -8.08 -3.42
CA TYR A 216 14.77 -7.09 -2.44
C TYR A 216 13.62 -6.19 -1.99
N GLU A 217 13.53 -5.97 -0.67
CA GLU A 217 12.60 -5.02 -0.05
C GLU A 217 13.34 -3.72 0.25
N PHE A 218 12.83 -2.61 -0.25
CA PHE A 218 13.32 -1.27 0.04
C PHE A 218 12.28 -0.47 0.82
N THR A 219 12.69 0.31 1.81
CA THR A 219 11.81 1.25 2.53
C THR A 219 12.08 2.69 2.11
N TYR A 220 11.04 3.43 1.73
CA TYR A 220 11.16 4.85 1.38
C TYR A 220 11.35 5.72 2.63
N LYS A 221 12.31 6.65 2.56
CA LYS A 221 12.65 7.64 3.60
C LYS A 221 12.89 7.06 5.01
N ALA A 222 13.32 5.79 5.08
CA ALA A 222 13.57 5.13 6.36
C ALA A 222 14.67 5.85 7.16
N ASN A 223 14.49 5.90 8.49
CA ASN A 223 15.45 6.49 9.43
C ASN A 223 15.85 7.96 9.12
N GLY A 224 15.03 8.70 8.36
CA GLY A 224 15.32 10.09 7.98
C GLY A 224 16.24 10.27 6.78
N TYR A 225 16.62 9.18 6.08
CA TYR A 225 17.24 9.27 4.77
C TYR A 225 16.26 9.87 3.74
N ASN A 226 16.76 10.55 2.70
CA ASN A 226 15.92 11.10 1.64
C ASN A 226 16.08 10.30 0.35
N GLY A 227 15.41 9.15 0.29
CA GLY A 227 15.49 8.19 -0.81
C GLY A 227 15.09 6.79 -0.36
N TRP A 228 15.56 5.78 -1.07
CA TRP A 228 15.26 4.37 -0.82
C TRP A 228 16.46 3.63 -0.22
N VAL A 229 16.23 2.81 0.80
CA VAL A 229 17.25 1.93 1.39
C VAL A 229 16.75 0.49 1.45
N CYS A 230 17.64 -0.47 1.18
CA CYS A 230 17.34 -1.90 1.23
C CYS A 230 17.06 -2.31 2.69
N SER A 231 15.80 -2.57 3.02
CA SER A 231 15.38 -3.01 4.36
C SER A 231 15.47 -4.52 4.54
N ARG A 232 15.27 -5.31 3.48
CA ARG A 232 15.49 -6.77 3.49
C ARG A 232 16.00 -7.31 2.15
N GLU A 233 16.74 -8.39 2.27
CA GLU A 233 17.20 -9.27 1.20
C GLU A 233 16.43 -10.59 1.43
N GLN A 234 15.77 -11.17 0.41
CA GLN A 234 14.96 -12.40 0.52
C GLN A 234 15.53 -13.55 -0.32
#